data_AF-A0A6M0GEF9-F1
#
_entry.id   AF-A0A6M0GEF9-F1
#
_cell.length_a   1.000
_cell.length_b   1.000
_cell.length_c   1.000
_cell.angle_alpha   90.00
_cell.angle_beta   90.00
_cell.angle_gamma   90.00
#
_symmetry.space_group_name_H-M   'P 1'
#
loop_
_entity.id
_entity.type
_entity.pdbx_description
1 polymer ?
#
loop_
_entity_poly.entity_id
_entity_poly.type
_entity_poly.pdbx_seq_one_letter_code
_entity_poly.pdbx_strand_id
1 'polypeptide(L)'
;MKIQNIRSFTVQIRHIVTKAIVGTGFVVSNDGKIITCRHVVRDAIRYDDFTEGERVRVYFPQSKDRDLKDAIAQVTAFFTQADDDVVLLKLESSVLPLEVIPAILATAQESQGNKFRSYGYRCLANYQGLPAQGEIVGYGELSDDLMLQAETVMLSSEHIDRGMSGAAVLDEDRDRVIGIIAETWDSGGRAPDRNTSFAVDCLVLSLAPICLQLAGILTEDIATPVAIAPGHRIDEPIETGMPQPKRLLDDMPAPLSVWVGREDLLGALHEAWRDPDYYIMGLIGFGGEGKTSVAVRWLTELLKHPSPPDGVFWWDFNQKPYVDEFFSQVFEYLDLGEINLNSLISLDAKAAIIGSLKGRYLFILDGIEVVQHQSGDDYGLLTNKELCSFLRSFAQGNHQSFCLVTSRAPLLDLLDYTTYTEREVNPLTIQEGSSLLQQLGVKGTNAALEQVVKDWGGYALMLSLIAAYLNKRGGAVQRIREIPAPATDESLEDRVQTILEYYDANPM
;
A
#
# COMPACT_ATOMS: atom_id res chain seq x y z
N MET A 1 -14.28 3.81 6.92
CA MET A 1 -14.11 4.32 8.29
C MET A 1 -12.67 4.83 8.47
N LYS A 2 -12.39 5.70 9.44
CA LYS A 2 -11.01 6.04 9.84
C LYS A 2 -10.59 5.16 11.03
N ILE A 3 -9.41 4.56 10.95
CA ILE A 3 -8.82 3.67 11.97
C ILE A 3 -7.48 4.24 12.48
N GLN A 4 -6.81 3.50 13.37
CA GLN A 4 -5.44 3.80 13.80
C GLN A 4 -4.49 3.94 12.60
N ASN A 5 -3.66 4.99 12.62
CA ASN A 5 -2.63 5.16 11.61
C ASN A 5 -1.46 4.23 11.92
N ILE A 6 -1.37 3.12 11.18
CA ILE A 6 -0.34 2.10 11.37
C ILE A 6 1.09 2.64 11.27
N ARG A 7 1.33 3.68 10.44
CA ARG A 7 2.66 4.31 10.37
C ARG A 7 3.01 5.08 11.64
N SER A 8 2.04 5.51 12.45
CA SER A 8 2.32 6.35 13.64
C SER A 8 2.97 5.57 14.79
N PHE A 9 2.74 4.27 14.92
CA PHE A 9 3.46 3.44 15.91
C PHE A 9 4.60 2.60 15.33
N THR A 10 4.64 2.37 14.01
CA THR A 10 5.66 1.50 13.40
C THR A 10 7.05 2.13 13.40
N VAL A 11 8.05 1.37 13.85
CA VAL A 11 9.47 1.76 13.94
C VAL A 11 10.37 0.78 13.21
N GLN A 12 11.52 1.27 12.73
CA GLN A 12 12.57 0.42 12.19
C GLN A 12 13.42 -0.13 13.33
N ILE A 13 13.59 -1.45 13.38
CA ILE A 13 14.67 -2.05 14.15
C ILE A 13 15.91 -2.07 13.27
N ARG A 14 17.00 -1.45 13.76
CA ARG A 14 18.25 -1.28 13.02
C ARG A 14 19.40 -1.99 13.71
N HIS A 15 20.34 -2.46 12.90
CA HIS A 15 21.58 -3.04 13.38
C HIS A 15 22.38 -2.02 14.19
N ILE A 16 22.81 -2.39 15.40
CA ILE A 16 23.37 -1.47 16.40
C ILE A 16 24.59 -0.67 15.89
N VAL A 17 25.49 -1.35 15.16
CA VAL A 17 26.67 -0.74 14.49
C VAL A 17 26.35 -0.14 13.10
N THR A 18 25.95 -0.95 12.13
CA THR A 18 25.87 -0.54 10.70
C THR A 18 24.68 0.39 10.40
N LYS A 19 23.70 0.49 11.30
CA LYS A 19 22.41 1.17 11.09
C LYS A 19 21.56 0.64 9.93
N ALA A 20 21.91 -0.50 9.33
CA ALA A 20 21.06 -1.17 8.36
C ALA A 20 19.72 -1.55 9.00
N ILE A 21 18.63 -1.50 8.25
CA ILE A 21 17.33 -2.00 8.70
C ILE A 21 17.41 -3.52 8.78
N VAL A 22 16.87 -4.09 9.85
CA VAL A 22 16.88 -5.52 10.13
C VAL A 22 15.46 -6.08 10.18
N GLY A 23 14.52 -5.32 10.74
CA GLY A 23 13.11 -5.69 10.77
C GLY A 23 12.25 -4.54 11.28
N THR A 24 11.02 -4.88 11.65
CA THR A 24 10.01 -3.93 12.09
C THR A 24 9.73 -4.09 13.58
N GLY A 25 9.34 -3.00 14.24
CA GLY A 25 8.70 -3.05 15.55
C GLY A 25 7.58 -2.02 15.63
N PHE A 26 6.86 -1.99 16.74
CA PHE A 26 5.83 -0.97 16.97
C PHE A 26 5.74 -0.52 18.43
N VAL A 27 5.42 0.76 18.63
CA VAL A 27 5.27 1.39 19.95
C VAL A 27 3.91 1.03 20.55
N VAL A 28 3.91 0.58 21.81
CA VAL A 28 2.71 0.10 22.51
C VAL A 28 2.38 0.89 23.78
N SER A 29 3.19 1.90 24.14
CA SER A 29 2.87 2.78 25.26
C SER A 29 3.52 4.16 25.16
N ASN A 30 2.91 5.16 25.80
CA ASN A 30 3.43 6.54 25.87
C ASN A 30 4.77 6.63 26.63
N ASP A 31 5.11 5.66 27.47
CA ASP A 31 6.42 5.60 28.14
C ASP A 31 7.51 4.93 27.27
N GLY A 32 7.23 4.63 25.99
CA GLY A 32 8.25 4.12 25.06
C GLY A 32 8.54 2.62 25.18
N LYS A 33 7.52 1.81 25.47
CA LYS A 33 7.60 0.35 25.25
C LYS A 33 7.36 0.04 23.78
N ILE A 34 8.10 -0.92 23.25
CA ILE A 34 8.11 -1.30 21.84
C ILE A 34 8.10 -2.83 21.74
N ILE A 35 7.32 -3.37 20.80
CA ILE A 35 7.27 -4.80 20.49
C ILE A 35 7.98 -5.06 19.15
N THR A 36 8.70 -6.18 19.06
CA THR A 36 9.29 -6.75 17.84
C THR A 36 9.54 -8.25 18.04
N CYS A 37 10.05 -8.94 17.04
CA CYS A 37 10.38 -10.36 17.11
C CYS A 37 11.76 -10.63 17.74
N ARG A 38 11.94 -11.82 18.32
CA ARG A 38 13.20 -12.25 18.93
C ARG A 38 14.31 -12.42 17.89
N HIS A 39 14.01 -12.97 16.72
CA HIS A 39 15.00 -13.06 15.64
C HIS A 39 15.46 -11.68 15.13
N VAL A 40 14.55 -10.70 15.00
CA VAL A 40 14.88 -9.32 14.61
C VAL A 40 15.87 -8.68 15.59
N VAL A 41 15.73 -8.97 16.90
CA VAL A 41 16.70 -8.51 17.91
C VAL A 41 18.06 -9.21 17.74
N ARG A 42 18.10 -10.53 17.55
CA ARG A 42 19.35 -11.30 17.29
C ARG A 42 20.13 -10.71 16.11
N ASP A 43 19.45 -10.47 14.98
CA ASP A 43 20.05 -9.93 13.78
C ASP A 43 20.52 -8.47 13.95
N ALA A 44 19.84 -7.69 14.80
CA ALA A 44 20.20 -6.30 15.08
C ALA A 44 21.47 -6.16 15.93
N ILE A 45 21.80 -7.17 16.75
CA ILE A 45 22.99 -7.18 17.63
C ILE A 45 24.09 -8.14 17.13
N ARG A 46 23.76 -9.06 16.21
CA ARG A 46 24.61 -10.18 15.73
C ARG A 46 25.09 -11.12 16.83
N TYR A 47 24.18 -11.56 17.67
CA TYR A 47 24.40 -12.67 18.60
C TYR A 47 23.30 -13.72 18.44
N ASP A 48 23.68 -15.00 18.49
CA ASP A 48 22.75 -16.13 18.37
C ASP A 48 21.74 -16.18 19.55
N ASP A 49 22.08 -15.55 20.68
CA ASP A 49 21.23 -15.37 21.85
C ASP A 49 21.58 -14.06 22.58
N PHE A 50 20.70 -13.57 23.45
CA PHE A 50 20.87 -12.33 24.21
C PHE A 50 20.14 -12.34 25.55
N THR A 51 20.47 -11.40 26.43
CA THR A 51 19.82 -11.24 27.74
C THR A 51 19.02 -9.95 27.83
N GLU A 52 18.23 -9.82 28.89
CA GLU A 52 17.70 -8.52 29.31
C GLU A 52 18.84 -7.50 29.50
N GLY A 53 18.52 -6.23 29.28
CA GLY A 53 19.47 -5.11 29.26
C GLY A 53 20.17 -4.87 27.92
N GLU A 54 20.12 -5.81 26.96
CA GLU A 54 20.83 -5.65 25.69
C GLU A 54 20.28 -4.53 24.81
N ARG A 55 21.19 -3.81 24.13
CA ARG A 55 20.89 -2.52 23.49
C ARG A 55 20.60 -2.67 22.00
N VAL A 56 19.38 -2.31 21.61
CA VAL A 56 18.85 -2.36 20.25
C VAL A 56 18.67 -0.93 19.71
N ARG A 57 19.05 -0.68 18.46
CA ARG A 57 18.83 0.62 17.81
C ARG A 57 17.42 0.66 17.21
N VAL A 58 16.65 1.66 17.61
CA VAL A 58 15.28 1.92 17.13
C VAL A 58 15.27 3.22 16.37
N TYR A 59 14.62 3.25 15.22
CA TYR A 59 14.50 4.46 14.41
C TYR A 59 13.04 4.79 14.06
N PHE A 60 12.70 6.08 14.15
CA PHE A 60 11.36 6.64 13.98
C PHE A 60 11.29 7.50 12.71
N PRO A 61 10.98 6.94 11.52
CA PRO A 61 10.91 7.71 10.27
C PRO A 61 9.98 8.95 10.34
N GLN A 62 8.90 8.83 11.10
CA GLN A 62 7.80 9.79 11.24
C GLN A 62 8.14 11.00 12.11
N SER A 63 9.14 10.87 13.02
CA SER A 63 9.55 11.95 13.92
C SER A 63 10.04 13.15 13.10
N LYS A 64 9.50 14.35 13.32
CA LYS A 64 10.09 15.55 12.71
C LYS A 64 11.32 16.04 13.45
N ASP A 65 11.47 15.63 14.71
CA ASP A 65 12.67 15.89 15.50
C ASP A 65 13.78 14.89 15.13
N ARG A 66 14.92 15.42 14.66
CA ARG A 66 16.09 14.62 14.24
C ARG A 66 16.80 13.96 15.43
N ASP A 67 16.74 14.55 16.61
CA ASP A 67 17.41 14.01 17.80
C ASP A 67 16.59 12.85 18.41
N LEU A 68 15.27 12.84 18.16
CA LEU A 68 14.38 11.71 18.49
C LEU A 68 14.26 10.66 17.37
N LYS A 69 14.84 10.88 16.17
CA LYS A 69 14.77 9.91 15.06
C LYS A 69 15.55 8.63 15.30
N ASP A 70 16.77 8.69 15.86
CA ASP A 70 17.70 7.56 16.00
C ASP A 70 17.99 7.30 17.49
N ALA A 71 17.23 6.38 18.08
CA ALA A 71 17.19 6.11 19.51
C ALA A 71 17.76 4.73 19.86
N ILE A 72 18.00 4.51 21.16
CA ILE A 72 18.35 3.19 21.70
C ILE A 72 17.22 2.73 22.63
N ALA A 73 16.89 1.44 22.53
CA ALA A 73 16.06 0.71 23.47
C ALA A 73 16.85 -0.44 24.10
N GLN A 74 16.40 -0.91 25.25
CA GLN A 74 16.93 -2.09 25.93
C GLN A 74 15.90 -3.23 25.88
N VAL A 75 16.36 -4.47 25.75
CA VAL A 75 15.56 -5.67 25.97
C VAL A 75 15.11 -5.71 27.43
N THR A 76 13.80 -5.79 27.69
CA THR A 76 13.25 -5.81 29.06
C THR A 76 12.43 -7.04 29.41
N ALA A 77 11.87 -7.76 28.43
CA ALA A 77 11.20 -9.04 28.67
C ALA A 77 11.10 -9.84 27.36
N PHE A 78 11.26 -11.16 27.45
CA PHE A 78 10.97 -12.13 26.38
C PHE A 78 10.81 -13.53 27.01
N PHE A 79 10.26 -14.49 26.28
CA PHE A 79 10.12 -15.86 26.79
C PHE A 79 11.42 -16.65 26.60
N THR A 80 11.91 -17.23 27.69
CA THR A 80 13.12 -18.09 27.71
C THR A 80 12.80 -19.59 27.69
N GLN A 81 11.53 -19.95 27.90
CA GLN A 81 11.04 -21.34 27.99
C GLN A 81 9.89 -21.63 27.01
N ALA A 82 9.61 -20.69 26.11
CA ALA A 82 8.61 -20.82 25.06
C ALA A 82 9.18 -20.24 23.76
N ASP A 83 8.69 -20.73 22.62
CA ASP A 83 9.17 -20.41 21.28
C ASP A 83 8.48 -19.17 20.67
N ASP A 84 7.58 -18.50 21.41
CA ASP A 84 6.93 -17.26 21.00
C ASP A 84 7.97 -16.20 20.63
N ASP A 85 8.02 -15.88 19.33
CA ASP A 85 9.02 -15.00 18.72
C ASP A 85 8.70 -13.52 18.97
N VAL A 86 8.77 -13.11 20.24
CA VAL A 86 8.38 -11.78 20.71
C VAL A 86 9.31 -11.24 21.80
N VAL A 87 9.62 -9.95 21.71
CA VAL A 87 10.46 -9.21 22.66
C VAL A 87 9.81 -7.87 23.01
N LEU A 88 9.78 -7.58 24.31
CA LEU A 88 9.53 -6.25 24.83
C LEU A 88 10.84 -5.46 24.91
N LEU A 89 10.87 -4.36 24.17
CA LEU A 89 11.91 -3.34 24.24
C LEU A 89 11.40 -2.11 25.01
N LYS A 90 12.32 -1.39 25.67
CA LYS A 90 12.05 -0.14 26.38
C LYS A 90 13.06 0.92 25.94
N LEU A 91 12.59 2.06 25.44
CA LEU A 91 13.47 3.19 25.10
C LEU A 91 14.26 3.67 26.32
N GLU A 92 15.53 3.99 26.10
CA GLU A 92 16.37 4.66 27.11
C GLU A 92 15.93 6.13 27.33
N SER A 93 15.34 6.74 26.29
CA SER A 93 14.61 8.01 26.39
C SER A 93 13.21 7.77 26.95
N SER A 94 12.78 8.61 27.89
CA SER A 94 11.38 8.67 28.36
C SER A 94 10.47 9.52 27.45
N VAL A 95 11.01 10.12 26.38
CA VAL A 95 10.31 10.99 25.44
C VAL A 95 10.15 10.29 24.10
N LEU A 96 8.90 10.14 23.65
CA LEU A 96 8.54 9.75 22.29
C LEU A 96 8.41 10.98 21.37
N PRO A 97 8.64 10.84 20.05
CA PRO A 97 8.28 11.86 19.06
C PRO A 97 6.79 12.22 19.10
N LEU A 98 6.45 13.49 18.80
CA LEU A 98 5.07 13.97 18.78
C LEU A 98 4.20 13.30 17.70
N GLU A 99 4.81 12.86 16.60
CA GLU A 99 4.13 12.12 15.53
C GLU A 99 3.82 10.65 15.90
N VAL A 100 4.36 10.15 17.01
CA VAL A 100 4.20 8.75 17.42
C VAL A 100 3.01 8.60 18.35
N ILE A 101 2.03 7.83 17.89
CA ILE A 101 0.81 7.49 18.65
C ILE A 101 0.87 5.98 18.92
N PRO A 102 0.99 5.52 20.17
CA PRO A 102 1.10 4.09 20.49
C PRO A 102 -0.10 3.26 20.02
N ALA A 103 0.17 2.02 19.61
CA ALA A 103 -0.85 1.06 19.21
C ALA A 103 -1.78 0.67 20.37
N ILE A 104 -3.07 0.60 20.09
CA ILE A 104 -4.09 0.05 20.99
C ILE A 104 -4.22 -1.46 20.70
N LEU A 105 -3.79 -2.27 21.67
CA LEU A 105 -3.73 -3.73 21.56
C LEU A 105 -5.05 -4.39 21.96
N ALA A 106 -5.37 -5.54 21.36
CA ALA A 106 -6.38 -6.50 21.82
C ALA A 106 -5.93 -7.94 21.48
N THR A 107 -6.69 -8.96 21.87
CA THR A 107 -6.44 -10.35 21.42
C THR A 107 -7.02 -10.58 20.01
N ALA A 108 -6.54 -11.59 19.29
CA ALA A 108 -7.12 -11.98 17.98
C ALA A 108 -8.46 -12.73 18.09
N GLN A 109 -8.93 -13.02 19.30
CA GLN A 109 -10.26 -13.56 19.54
C GLN A 109 -11.32 -12.61 18.95
N GLU A 110 -12.26 -13.13 18.16
CA GLU A 110 -13.26 -12.37 17.39
C GLU A 110 -12.74 -11.62 16.15
N SER A 111 -11.50 -11.85 15.71
CA SER A 111 -10.94 -11.27 14.48
C SER A 111 -11.01 -12.19 13.25
N GLN A 112 -11.53 -13.41 13.36
CA GLN A 112 -11.59 -14.36 12.25
C GLN A 112 -12.54 -13.88 11.14
N GLY A 113 -12.03 -13.82 9.91
CA GLY A 113 -12.71 -13.32 8.71
C GLY A 113 -12.60 -11.80 8.50
N ASN A 114 -12.04 -11.06 9.46
CA ASN A 114 -11.86 -9.62 9.35
C ASN A 114 -10.67 -9.29 8.42
N LYS A 115 -10.69 -8.10 7.83
CA LYS A 115 -9.54 -7.57 7.08
C LYS A 115 -8.49 -7.03 8.04
N PHE A 116 -7.21 -7.14 7.65
CA PHE A 116 -6.11 -6.53 8.38
C PHE A 116 -5.28 -5.58 7.53
N ARG A 117 -4.62 -4.63 8.20
CA ARG A 117 -3.50 -3.84 7.68
C ARG A 117 -2.23 -4.11 8.47
N SER A 118 -1.11 -4.01 7.78
CA SER A 118 0.22 -3.94 8.35
C SER A 118 1.06 -2.89 7.61
N TYR A 119 2.14 -2.44 8.24
CA TYR A 119 3.19 -1.66 7.59
C TYR A 119 4.52 -2.10 8.19
N GLY A 120 5.49 -2.39 7.33
CA GLY A 120 6.78 -2.93 7.74
C GLY A 120 7.85 -2.74 6.69
N TYR A 121 9.10 -2.83 7.11
CA TYR A 121 10.25 -2.46 6.29
C TYR A 121 10.73 -3.61 5.40
N ARG A 122 9.79 -4.21 4.65
CA ARG A 122 10.14 -5.01 3.47
C ARG A 122 10.84 -4.13 2.42
N CYS A 123 11.75 -4.75 1.68
CA CYS A 123 12.49 -4.12 0.60
C CYS A 123 11.95 -4.61 -0.75
N LEU A 124 11.37 -3.71 -1.55
CA LEU A 124 10.95 -4.02 -2.92
C LEU A 124 11.72 -3.12 -3.89
N ALA A 125 12.68 -3.71 -4.61
CA ALA A 125 13.67 -2.99 -5.41
C ALA A 125 14.35 -1.86 -4.60
N ASN A 126 14.08 -0.59 -4.92
CA ASN A 126 14.68 0.59 -4.27
C ASN A 126 13.84 1.15 -3.11
N TYR A 127 12.69 0.54 -2.80
CA TYR A 127 11.73 1.05 -1.81
C TYR A 127 11.86 0.33 -0.46
N GLN A 128 11.76 1.09 0.64
CA GLN A 128 11.89 0.61 2.01
C GLN A 128 10.69 1.04 2.85
N GLY A 129 9.97 0.08 3.43
CA GLY A 129 8.74 0.37 4.15
C GLY A 129 7.55 0.38 3.20
N LEU A 130 6.76 -0.68 3.24
CA LEU A 130 5.56 -0.84 2.42
C LEU A 130 4.39 -1.31 3.28
N PRO A 131 3.14 -0.95 2.88
CA PRO A 131 1.97 -1.56 3.47
C PRO A 131 1.87 -3.05 3.09
N ALA A 132 1.08 -3.75 3.90
CA ALA A 132 0.47 -5.02 3.58
C ALA A 132 -1.00 -5.01 4.02
N GLN A 133 -1.84 -5.72 3.28
CA GLN A 133 -3.26 -5.89 3.59
C GLN A 133 -3.66 -7.34 3.26
N GLY A 134 -4.71 -7.84 3.92
CA GLY A 134 -5.18 -9.21 3.73
C GLY A 134 -6.34 -9.58 4.65
N GLU A 135 -6.57 -10.88 4.80
CA GLU A 135 -7.63 -11.46 5.65
C GLU A 135 -7.02 -12.19 6.85
N ILE A 136 -7.66 -12.09 8.02
CA ILE A 136 -7.34 -12.86 9.21
C ILE A 136 -8.11 -14.19 9.13
N VAL A 137 -7.42 -15.27 8.77
CA VAL A 137 -8.03 -16.59 8.49
C VAL A 137 -8.59 -17.24 9.77
N GLY A 138 -7.99 -16.93 10.93
CA GLY A 138 -8.34 -17.49 12.23
C GLY A 138 -7.10 -17.99 12.98
N TYR A 139 -7.29 -18.88 13.94
CA TYR A 139 -6.18 -19.56 14.62
C TYR A 139 -5.70 -20.78 13.81
N GLY A 140 -4.39 -20.96 13.72
CA GLY A 140 -3.76 -22.18 13.23
C GLY A 140 -3.55 -23.19 14.36
N GLU A 141 -3.64 -24.49 14.05
CA GLU A 141 -3.29 -25.56 15.00
C GLU A 141 -1.85 -25.40 15.49
N LEU A 142 -1.61 -25.67 16.77
CA LEU A 142 -0.28 -25.68 17.36
C LEU A 142 0.58 -26.78 16.72
N SER A 143 1.83 -26.46 16.38
CA SER A 143 2.81 -27.47 15.97
C SER A 143 3.24 -28.31 17.17
N ASP A 144 3.25 -29.63 17.03
CA ASP A 144 3.82 -30.57 18.03
C ASP A 144 5.31 -30.28 18.33
N ASP A 145 6.01 -29.59 17.43
CA ASP A 145 7.45 -29.27 17.54
C ASP A 145 7.74 -27.93 18.24
N LEU A 146 6.74 -27.10 18.58
CA LEU A 146 6.92 -25.76 19.17
C LEU A 146 6.18 -25.61 20.51
N MET A 147 6.87 -25.07 21.53
CA MET A 147 6.25 -24.72 22.81
C MET A 147 5.78 -23.26 22.80
N LEU A 148 4.58 -23.02 22.27
CA LEU A 148 3.97 -21.68 22.22
C LEU A 148 3.02 -21.44 23.40
N GLN A 149 2.94 -20.18 23.83
CA GLN A 149 2.04 -19.73 24.91
C GLN A 149 0.58 -19.56 24.45
N ALA A 150 0.35 -19.40 23.15
CA ALA A 150 -0.97 -19.31 22.53
C ALA A 150 -0.97 -19.87 21.10
N GLU A 151 -2.16 -20.12 20.55
CA GLU A 151 -2.33 -20.44 19.13
C GLU A 151 -1.87 -19.28 18.23
N THR A 152 -1.30 -19.60 17.08
CA THR A 152 -0.85 -18.57 16.12
C THR A 152 -2.02 -18.07 15.28
N VAL A 153 -2.00 -16.78 14.94
CA VAL A 153 -2.99 -16.17 14.06
C VAL A 153 -2.54 -16.39 12.62
N MET A 154 -3.35 -17.07 11.82
CA MET A 154 -3.11 -17.29 10.40
C MET A 154 -3.64 -16.11 9.59
N LEU A 155 -2.84 -15.61 8.64
CA LEU A 155 -3.12 -14.48 7.77
C LEU A 155 -3.04 -14.92 6.30
N SER A 156 -3.91 -14.36 5.46
CA SER A 156 -3.85 -14.52 4.00
C SER A 156 -3.51 -13.18 3.34
N SER A 157 -2.33 -13.08 2.73
CA SER A 157 -1.84 -11.88 2.06
C SER A 157 -0.74 -12.18 1.04
N GLU A 158 -0.79 -11.50 -0.10
CA GLU A 158 0.30 -11.49 -1.10
C GLU A 158 1.42 -10.48 -0.77
N HIS A 159 1.21 -9.62 0.23
CA HIS A 159 2.07 -8.46 0.52
C HIS A 159 3.07 -8.67 1.67
N ILE A 160 2.88 -9.71 2.50
CA ILE A 160 3.79 -10.01 3.62
C ILE A 160 5.06 -10.65 3.07
N ASP A 161 6.21 -10.03 3.36
CA ASP A 161 7.51 -10.45 2.87
C ASP A 161 8.62 -10.09 3.88
N ARG A 162 9.84 -10.57 3.64
CA ARG A 162 11.02 -10.39 4.48
C ARG A 162 11.24 -8.92 4.85
N GLY A 163 11.41 -8.66 6.15
CA GLY A 163 11.54 -7.31 6.73
C GLY A 163 10.25 -6.78 7.36
N MET A 164 9.09 -7.41 7.11
CA MET A 164 7.86 -7.16 7.86
C MET A 164 7.82 -7.84 9.23
N SER A 165 8.75 -8.74 9.54
CA SER A 165 8.85 -9.40 10.85
C SER A 165 8.84 -8.38 11.99
N GLY A 166 8.00 -8.62 13.00
CA GLY A 166 7.77 -7.71 14.12
C GLY A 166 6.82 -6.54 13.83
N ALA A 167 6.24 -6.44 12.63
CA ALA A 167 5.19 -5.47 12.32
C ALA A 167 3.85 -5.83 12.99
N ALA A 168 3.06 -4.80 13.30
CA ALA A 168 1.73 -4.96 13.85
C ALA A 168 0.73 -5.50 12.81
N VAL A 169 -0.20 -6.33 13.26
CA VAL A 169 -1.41 -6.73 12.53
C VAL A 169 -2.59 -5.95 13.09
N LEU A 170 -3.07 -4.94 12.36
CA LEU A 170 -4.21 -4.10 12.73
C LEU A 170 -5.48 -4.64 12.09
N ASP A 171 -6.43 -5.11 12.91
CA ASP A 171 -7.79 -5.46 12.51
C ASP A 171 -8.56 -4.18 12.12
N GLU A 172 -9.07 -4.13 10.88
CA GLU A 172 -9.76 -2.96 10.33
C GLU A 172 -11.12 -2.68 11.00
N ASP A 173 -11.83 -3.74 11.40
CA ASP A 173 -13.21 -3.65 11.89
C ASP A 173 -13.25 -3.33 13.39
N ARG A 174 -12.29 -3.88 14.14
CA ARG A 174 -12.14 -3.67 15.59
C ARG A 174 -11.29 -2.44 15.92
N ASP A 175 -10.53 -1.93 14.96
CA ASP A 175 -9.50 -0.89 15.13
C ASP A 175 -8.52 -1.24 16.25
N ARG A 176 -7.96 -2.46 16.23
CA ARG A 176 -7.02 -2.95 17.25
C ARG A 176 -5.84 -3.67 16.62
N VAL A 177 -4.65 -3.50 17.19
CA VAL A 177 -3.53 -4.39 16.90
C VAL A 177 -3.75 -5.70 17.64
N ILE A 178 -3.91 -6.79 16.89
CA ILE A 178 -4.27 -8.12 17.41
C ILE A 178 -3.13 -9.13 17.37
N GLY A 179 -2.03 -8.80 16.69
CA GLY A 179 -0.88 -9.68 16.59
C GLY A 179 0.36 -9.02 16.01
N ILE A 180 1.42 -9.82 15.94
CA ILE A 180 2.78 -9.45 15.53
C ILE A 180 3.19 -10.39 14.40
N ILE A 181 3.50 -9.88 13.20
CA ILE A 181 3.92 -10.71 12.07
C ILE A 181 5.18 -11.49 12.43
N ALA A 182 5.07 -12.82 12.46
CA ALA A 182 6.20 -13.76 12.51
C ALA A 182 6.63 -14.11 11.08
N GLU A 183 7.84 -14.66 10.91
CA GLU A 183 8.36 -14.94 9.56
C GLU A 183 7.48 -15.90 8.75
N THR A 184 7.45 -15.67 7.44
CA THR A 184 6.72 -16.48 6.47
C THR A 184 7.41 -17.82 6.24
N TRP A 185 6.64 -18.84 5.88
CA TRP A 185 7.17 -20.15 5.53
C TRP A 185 7.88 -20.05 4.16
N ASP A 186 9.20 -19.83 4.16
CA ASP A 186 10.00 -19.65 2.93
C ASP A 186 10.14 -20.97 2.14
N SER A 187 9.08 -21.26 1.40
CA SER A 187 8.85 -22.51 0.68
C SER A 187 9.24 -22.40 -0.81
N GLY A 188 10.33 -21.68 -1.08
CA GLY A 188 11.12 -21.81 -2.32
C GLY A 188 10.33 -21.63 -3.63
N GLY A 189 9.39 -20.68 -3.66
CA GLY A 189 8.73 -20.19 -4.88
C GLY A 189 7.85 -21.17 -5.66
N ARG A 190 7.55 -22.37 -5.13
CA ARG A 190 6.73 -23.41 -5.83
C ARG A 190 5.81 -24.27 -4.95
N ALA A 191 5.70 -23.99 -3.66
CA ALA A 191 4.79 -24.72 -2.78
C ALA A 191 3.34 -24.20 -2.85
N PRO A 192 2.35 -25.00 -2.40
CA PRO A 192 1.08 -24.45 -1.92
C PRO A 192 1.30 -23.41 -0.80
N ASP A 193 0.29 -22.59 -0.53
CA ASP A 193 0.22 -21.68 0.62
C ASP A 193 1.19 -20.48 0.61
N ARG A 194 1.65 -20.03 -0.57
CA ARG A 194 2.50 -18.82 -0.75
C ARG A 194 1.95 -17.56 -0.08
N ASN A 195 0.63 -17.40 0.01
CA ASN A 195 -0.01 -16.22 0.60
C ASN A 195 -0.32 -16.41 2.10
N THR A 196 0.03 -17.56 2.69
CA THR A 196 -0.25 -17.86 4.10
C THR A 196 0.91 -17.37 4.96
N SER A 197 0.61 -16.54 5.94
CA SER A 197 1.56 -15.99 6.92
C SER A 197 1.04 -16.22 8.34
N PHE A 198 1.92 -16.12 9.35
CA PHE A 198 1.54 -16.28 10.74
C PHE A 198 1.86 -15.04 11.57
N ALA A 199 1.11 -14.84 12.65
CA ALA A 199 1.36 -13.82 13.63
C ALA A 199 1.22 -14.37 15.06
N VAL A 200 2.04 -13.87 15.97
CA VAL A 200 1.89 -14.12 17.42
C VAL A 200 0.70 -13.30 17.90
N ASP A 201 -0.28 -13.92 18.55
CA ASP A 201 -1.44 -13.22 19.14
C ASP A 201 -0.95 -12.26 20.24
N CYS A 202 -1.44 -11.02 20.22
CA CYS A 202 -1.17 -10.05 21.27
C CYS A 202 -1.60 -10.52 22.67
N LEU A 203 -2.45 -11.55 22.81
CA LEU A 203 -2.69 -12.28 24.06
C LEU A 203 -1.40 -12.61 24.82
N VAL A 204 -0.38 -13.09 24.11
CA VAL A 204 0.94 -13.47 24.67
C VAL A 204 1.62 -12.29 25.37
N LEU A 205 1.38 -11.05 24.90
CA LEU A 205 1.92 -9.84 25.52
C LEU A 205 1.34 -9.58 26.92
N SER A 206 0.15 -10.11 27.25
CA SER A 206 -0.43 -9.96 28.58
C SER A 206 0.18 -10.91 29.62
N LEU A 207 0.91 -11.93 29.18
CA LEU A 207 1.51 -12.96 30.03
C LEU A 207 2.87 -12.52 30.60
N ALA A 208 3.26 -13.10 31.74
CA ALA A 208 4.58 -12.90 32.31
C ALA A 208 5.65 -13.58 31.44
N PRO A 209 6.79 -12.92 31.11
CA PRO A 209 7.31 -11.71 31.78
C PRO A 209 6.90 -10.36 31.15
N ILE A 210 6.11 -10.33 30.07
CA ILE A 210 5.83 -9.09 29.30
C ILE A 210 4.77 -8.20 29.98
N CYS A 211 3.67 -8.78 30.46
CA CYS A 211 2.64 -8.12 31.30
C CYS A 211 2.09 -6.78 30.75
N LEU A 212 1.84 -6.67 29.45
CA LEU A 212 1.17 -5.51 28.83
C LEU A 212 -0.36 -5.56 29.00
N GLN A 213 -0.97 -4.38 29.07
CA GLN A 213 -2.42 -4.24 29.11
C GLN A 213 -3.01 -4.35 27.69
N LEU A 214 -4.04 -5.18 27.53
CA LEU A 214 -4.82 -5.31 26.30
C LEU A 214 -6.21 -4.71 26.51
N ALA A 215 -6.76 -4.06 25.48
CA ALA A 215 -8.14 -3.59 25.50
C ALA A 215 -9.10 -4.78 25.49
N GLY A 216 -10.13 -4.73 26.34
CA GLY A 216 -11.15 -5.79 26.45
C GLY A 216 -10.89 -6.85 27.52
N ILE A 217 -9.66 -6.96 28.06
CA ILE A 217 -9.38 -7.81 29.22
C ILE A 217 -9.73 -7.04 30.50
N LEU A 218 -10.75 -7.50 31.22
CA LEU A 218 -11.26 -6.84 32.42
C LEU A 218 -10.38 -7.10 33.65
N THR A 219 -9.79 -6.02 34.18
CA THR A 219 -9.68 -5.82 35.64
C THR A 219 -10.66 -4.72 36.02
N GLU A 220 -11.42 -4.96 37.09
CA GLU A 220 -12.71 -4.33 37.46
C GLU A 220 -12.88 -2.80 37.20
N ASP A 221 -14.04 -2.49 36.59
CA ASP A 221 -14.84 -1.26 36.67
C ASP A 221 -14.18 0.12 36.84
N ILE A 222 -14.22 0.92 35.75
CA ILE A 222 -14.98 2.19 35.78
C ILE A 222 -15.81 2.32 34.49
N ALA A 223 -17.13 2.38 34.63
CA ALA A 223 -18.04 2.70 33.54
C ALA A 223 -18.27 4.22 33.42
N THR A 224 -18.32 4.76 32.20
CA THR A 224 -19.49 5.56 31.75
C THR A 224 -19.47 5.75 30.23
N PRO A 225 -20.55 5.39 29.51
CA PRO A 225 -20.70 5.71 28.10
C PRO A 225 -21.19 7.16 27.92
N VAL A 226 -20.61 7.90 26.97
CA VAL A 226 -21.16 9.18 26.52
C VAL A 226 -22.28 8.90 25.51
N ALA A 227 -23.50 9.28 25.87
CA ALA A 227 -24.66 9.13 25.00
C ALA A 227 -24.60 10.10 23.81
N ILE A 228 -24.69 9.56 22.59
CA ILE A 228 -24.94 10.35 21.38
C ILE A 228 -26.45 10.61 21.29
N ALA A 229 -26.85 11.88 21.34
CA ALA A 229 -28.25 12.27 21.15
C ALA A 229 -28.62 12.25 19.66
N PRO A 230 -29.75 11.63 19.25
CA PRO A 230 -30.23 11.69 17.88
C PRO A 230 -31.08 12.96 17.65
N GLY A 231 -30.80 13.69 16.56
CA GLY A 231 -31.77 14.60 15.96
C GLY A 231 -31.22 15.91 15.39
N HIS A 232 -31.10 15.97 14.07
CA HIS A 232 -32.13 16.64 13.26
C HIS A 232 -32.20 16.04 11.85
N ARG A 233 -33.41 16.05 11.28
CA ARG A 233 -33.71 15.64 9.90
C ARG A 233 -33.96 16.88 9.05
N ILE A 234 -33.38 16.88 7.85
CA ILE A 234 -33.83 17.49 6.58
C ILE A 234 -35.05 18.42 6.57
N ASP A 235 -34.84 19.59 5.98
CA ASP A 235 -35.70 20.36 5.05
C ASP A 235 -34.71 21.04 4.05
N GLU A 236 -34.86 21.14 2.73
CA GLU A 236 -35.77 20.58 1.71
C GLU A 236 -34.94 20.33 0.40
N PRO A 237 -35.39 19.54 -0.59
CA PRO A 237 -34.63 19.34 -1.83
C PRO A 237 -34.76 20.54 -2.78
N ILE A 238 -33.64 21.18 -3.12
CA ILE A 238 -33.59 22.04 -4.31
C ILE A 238 -33.54 21.14 -5.54
N GLU A 239 -34.65 21.06 -6.28
CA GLU A 239 -34.69 20.46 -7.62
C GLU A 239 -33.91 21.32 -8.64
N THR A 240 -32.59 21.22 -8.64
CA THR A 240 -31.79 21.49 -9.84
C THR A 240 -31.74 20.21 -10.66
N GLY A 241 -32.35 20.24 -11.85
CA GLY A 241 -32.45 19.06 -12.72
C GLY A 241 -31.08 18.45 -13.02
N MET A 242 -31.05 17.12 -13.13
CA MET A 242 -29.83 16.33 -13.40
C MET A 242 -29.04 16.93 -14.58
N PRO A 243 -27.81 17.43 -14.36
CA PRO A 243 -26.97 17.85 -15.47
C PRO A 243 -26.66 16.64 -16.36
N GLN A 244 -26.51 16.86 -17.67
CA GLN A 244 -26.00 15.81 -18.55
C GLN A 244 -24.60 15.41 -18.12
N PRO A 245 -24.19 14.13 -18.29
CA PRO A 245 -22.96 13.63 -17.70
C PRO A 245 -21.73 14.31 -18.27
N LYS A 246 -21.19 15.28 -17.51
CA LYS A 246 -20.04 16.09 -17.88
C LYS A 246 -18.79 15.21 -17.82
N ARG A 247 -18.06 15.17 -18.92
CA ARG A 247 -16.84 14.35 -19.07
C ARG A 247 -15.69 15.27 -19.43
N LEU A 248 -14.75 15.43 -18.50
CA LEU A 248 -13.46 16.03 -18.78
C LEU A 248 -12.47 14.89 -18.98
N LEU A 249 -12.16 14.61 -20.24
CA LEU A 249 -11.32 13.48 -20.69
C LEU A 249 -10.21 13.93 -21.64
N ASP A 250 -9.93 15.23 -21.71
CA ASP A 250 -8.96 15.78 -22.68
C ASP A 250 -7.53 15.28 -22.41
N ASP A 251 -7.23 14.95 -21.15
CA ASP A 251 -5.96 14.37 -20.70
C ASP A 251 -5.95 12.82 -20.73
N MET A 252 -7.06 12.17 -21.10
CA MET A 252 -7.17 10.70 -21.14
C MET A 252 -6.40 10.12 -22.33
N PRO A 253 -5.41 9.22 -22.11
CA PRO A 253 -4.68 8.60 -23.21
C PRO A 253 -5.56 7.70 -24.10
N ALA A 254 -5.19 7.58 -25.37
CA ALA A 254 -5.86 6.69 -26.31
C ALA A 254 -5.79 5.21 -25.85
N PRO A 255 -6.89 4.43 -25.97
CA PRO A 255 -6.87 3.01 -25.65
C PRO A 255 -5.82 2.22 -26.46
N LEU A 256 -5.19 1.25 -25.81
CA LEU A 256 -4.21 0.37 -26.46
C LEU A 256 -4.87 -0.45 -27.59
N SER A 257 -4.14 -0.63 -28.69
CA SER A 257 -4.55 -1.47 -29.83
C SER A 257 -4.45 -2.97 -29.56
N VAL A 258 -3.63 -3.37 -28.59
CA VAL A 258 -3.42 -4.74 -28.12
C VAL A 258 -3.62 -4.77 -26.62
N TRP A 259 -4.36 -5.77 -26.12
CA TRP A 259 -4.64 -5.98 -24.70
C TRP A 259 -4.48 -7.45 -24.34
N VAL A 260 -3.85 -7.73 -23.20
CA VAL A 260 -3.70 -9.08 -22.66
C VAL A 260 -3.81 -9.05 -21.15
N GLY A 261 -4.61 -9.98 -20.61
CA GLY A 261 -4.61 -10.27 -19.19
C GLY A 261 -5.26 -9.18 -18.32
N ARG A 262 -4.83 -9.15 -17.06
CA ARG A 262 -5.28 -8.22 -16.01
C ARG A 262 -6.75 -8.36 -15.61
N GLU A 263 -7.37 -9.50 -15.86
CA GLU A 263 -8.78 -9.76 -15.51
C GLU A 263 -9.04 -9.55 -14.01
N ASP A 264 -8.12 -9.96 -13.13
CA ASP A 264 -8.22 -9.78 -11.68
C ASP A 264 -8.21 -8.30 -11.27
N LEU A 265 -7.37 -7.47 -11.90
CA LEU A 265 -7.32 -6.02 -11.65
C LEU A 265 -8.60 -5.32 -12.14
N LEU A 266 -9.11 -5.71 -13.31
CA LEU A 266 -10.38 -5.20 -13.84
C LEU A 266 -11.56 -5.64 -12.95
N GLY A 267 -11.54 -6.88 -12.46
CA GLY A 267 -12.50 -7.41 -11.49
C GLY A 267 -12.52 -6.58 -10.21
N ALA A 268 -11.36 -6.40 -9.57
CA ALA A 268 -11.22 -5.61 -8.35
C ALA A 268 -11.69 -4.15 -8.53
N LEU A 269 -11.45 -3.53 -9.70
CA LEU A 269 -11.95 -2.19 -10.01
C LEU A 269 -13.48 -2.15 -10.18
N HIS A 270 -14.08 -3.14 -10.84
CA HIS A 270 -15.54 -3.25 -10.96
C HIS A 270 -16.21 -3.56 -9.61
N GLU A 271 -15.55 -4.32 -8.74
CA GLU A 271 -16.00 -4.59 -7.37
C GLU A 271 -15.92 -3.34 -6.49
N ALA A 272 -14.74 -2.72 -6.38
CA ALA A 272 -14.53 -1.52 -5.56
C ALA A 272 -15.38 -0.32 -6.02
N TRP A 273 -15.67 -0.20 -7.32
CA TRP A 273 -16.65 0.80 -7.79
C TRP A 273 -18.06 0.52 -7.30
N ARG A 274 -18.49 -0.75 -7.27
CA ARG A 274 -19.86 -1.16 -6.89
C ARG A 274 -20.10 -1.07 -5.39
N ASP A 275 -19.06 -1.34 -4.61
CA ASP A 275 -19.08 -1.35 -3.15
C ASP A 275 -19.24 0.08 -2.58
N PRO A 276 -20.28 0.37 -1.77
CA PRO A 276 -20.49 1.69 -1.20
C PRO A 276 -19.47 2.06 -0.12
N ASP A 277 -18.70 1.09 0.41
CA ASP A 277 -17.69 1.32 1.44
C ASP A 277 -16.29 1.63 0.86
N TYR A 278 -16.10 1.59 -0.46
CA TYR A 278 -14.86 2.01 -1.13
C TYR A 278 -15.03 3.34 -1.88
N TYR A 279 -14.25 4.35 -1.50
CA TYR A 279 -14.22 5.66 -2.17
C TYR A 279 -12.96 5.87 -3.00
N ILE A 280 -11.84 5.23 -2.65
CA ILE A 280 -10.56 5.42 -3.33
C ILE A 280 -9.88 4.07 -3.58
N MET A 281 -9.46 3.82 -4.83
CA MET A 281 -8.56 2.72 -5.15
C MET A 281 -7.24 3.23 -5.75
N GLY A 282 -6.11 2.77 -5.22
CA GLY A 282 -4.79 2.96 -5.80
C GLY A 282 -4.40 1.80 -6.70
N LEU A 283 -4.03 2.08 -7.96
CA LEU A 283 -3.23 1.18 -8.79
C LEU A 283 -1.76 1.56 -8.57
N ILE A 284 -1.02 0.70 -7.87
CA ILE A 284 0.37 0.95 -7.46
C ILE A 284 1.29 0.02 -8.26
N GLY A 285 2.46 0.47 -8.68
CA GLY A 285 3.41 -0.36 -9.44
C GLY A 285 4.47 0.46 -10.15
N PHE A 286 5.49 -0.17 -10.68
CA PHE A 286 6.61 0.49 -11.36
C PHE A 286 6.19 1.26 -12.62
N GLY A 287 7.12 2.06 -13.15
CA GLY A 287 6.96 2.72 -14.45
C GLY A 287 6.79 1.68 -15.56
N GLY A 288 5.78 1.84 -16.41
CA GLY A 288 5.59 0.98 -17.59
C GLY A 288 4.86 -0.36 -17.36
N GLU A 289 4.33 -0.64 -16.16
CA GLU A 289 3.56 -1.87 -15.89
C GLU A 289 2.10 -1.85 -16.38
N GLY A 290 1.64 -0.68 -16.85
CA GLY A 290 0.33 -0.53 -17.51
C GLY A 290 -0.78 0.05 -16.63
N LYS A 291 -0.49 0.66 -15.48
CA LYS A 291 -1.49 1.27 -14.56
C LYS A 291 -2.50 2.16 -15.29
N THR A 292 -2.02 3.17 -16.02
CA THR A 292 -2.81 4.05 -16.88
C THR A 292 -3.63 3.28 -17.91
N SER A 293 -3.06 2.23 -18.51
CA SER A 293 -3.75 1.39 -19.50
C SER A 293 -4.89 0.58 -18.88
N VAL A 294 -4.74 0.10 -17.64
CA VAL A 294 -5.81 -0.52 -16.84
C VAL A 294 -6.90 0.50 -16.54
N ALA A 295 -6.55 1.71 -16.09
CA ALA A 295 -7.52 2.78 -15.85
C ALA A 295 -8.31 3.16 -17.11
N VAL A 296 -7.64 3.37 -18.26
CA VAL A 296 -8.26 3.63 -19.56
C VAL A 296 -9.17 2.49 -19.99
N ARG A 297 -8.73 1.23 -19.83
CA ARG A 297 -9.49 0.04 -20.21
C ARG A 297 -10.75 -0.10 -19.37
N TRP A 298 -10.61 -0.02 -18.05
CA TRP A 298 -11.71 -0.10 -17.10
C TRP A 298 -12.74 1.00 -17.33
N LEU A 299 -12.32 2.27 -17.49
CA LEU A 299 -13.21 3.38 -17.83
C LEU A 299 -13.97 3.11 -19.14
N THR A 300 -13.30 2.59 -20.16
CA THR A 300 -13.90 2.26 -21.47
C THR A 300 -14.96 1.15 -21.38
N GLU A 301 -14.85 0.24 -20.40
CA GLU A 301 -15.86 -0.77 -20.10
C GLU A 301 -17.00 -0.20 -19.23
N LEU A 302 -16.65 0.58 -18.22
CA LEU A 302 -17.60 1.21 -17.30
C LEU A 302 -18.56 2.17 -18.01
N LEU A 303 -18.08 2.94 -18.98
CA LEU A 303 -18.91 3.83 -19.81
C LEU A 303 -19.90 3.10 -20.73
N LYS A 304 -19.80 1.76 -20.85
CA LYS A 304 -20.74 0.89 -21.57
C LYS A 304 -21.68 0.12 -20.62
N HIS A 305 -21.47 0.23 -19.31
CA HIS A 305 -22.28 -0.44 -18.30
C HIS A 305 -23.69 0.22 -18.21
N PRO A 306 -24.76 -0.51 -17.85
CA PRO A 306 -26.11 0.06 -17.73
C PRO A 306 -26.26 1.19 -16.70
N SER A 307 -25.32 1.29 -15.76
CA SER A 307 -25.19 2.39 -14.81
C SER A 307 -23.74 2.91 -14.89
N PRO A 308 -23.46 3.84 -15.82
CA PRO A 308 -22.18 4.53 -15.90
C PRO A 308 -22.09 5.62 -14.80
N PRO A 309 -20.91 6.22 -14.56
CA PRO A 309 -20.78 7.40 -13.71
C PRO A 309 -21.60 8.58 -14.24
N ASP A 310 -22.13 9.39 -13.31
CA ASP A 310 -22.85 10.64 -13.61
C ASP A 310 -21.93 11.72 -14.17
N GLY A 311 -20.61 11.53 -14.06
CA GLY A 311 -19.61 12.37 -14.67
C GLY A 311 -18.22 11.77 -14.49
N VAL A 312 -17.29 12.10 -15.39
CA VAL A 312 -15.89 11.65 -15.31
C VAL A 312 -14.95 12.85 -15.36
N PHE A 313 -13.99 12.86 -14.45
CA PHE A 313 -12.90 13.83 -14.37
C PHE A 313 -11.57 13.09 -14.44
N TRP A 314 -10.86 13.19 -15.57
CA TRP A 314 -9.51 12.67 -15.72
C TRP A 314 -8.50 13.81 -15.55
N TRP A 315 -7.46 13.60 -14.74
CA TRP A 315 -6.33 14.50 -14.61
C TRP A 315 -5.02 13.72 -14.67
N ASP A 316 -4.13 14.09 -15.59
CA ASP A 316 -2.80 13.50 -15.72
C ASP A 316 -1.75 14.42 -15.09
N PHE A 317 -1.29 14.06 -13.89
CA PHE A 317 -0.26 14.80 -13.17
C PHE A 317 1.11 14.74 -13.88
N ASN A 318 1.39 13.72 -14.72
CA ASN A 318 2.64 13.67 -15.49
C ASN A 318 2.71 14.81 -16.52
N GLN A 319 1.56 15.23 -17.06
CA GLN A 319 1.45 16.36 -17.97
C GLN A 319 1.26 17.68 -17.21
N LYS A 320 0.47 17.68 -16.13
CA LYS A 320 0.10 18.87 -15.35
C LYS A 320 0.35 18.65 -13.84
N PRO A 321 1.60 18.84 -13.36
CA PRO A 321 1.96 18.59 -11.96
C PRO A 321 1.44 19.66 -10.98
N TYR A 322 0.64 20.63 -11.46
CA TYR A 322 0.21 21.81 -10.70
C TYR A 322 -1.10 21.56 -9.96
N VAL A 323 -1.03 21.37 -8.64
CA VAL A 323 -2.19 21.09 -7.79
C VAL A 323 -3.23 22.23 -7.79
N ASP A 324 -2.79 23.48 -7.91
CA ASP A 324 -3.69 24.65 -8.00
C ASP A 324 -4.51 24.66 -9.30
N GLU A 325 -3.91 24.18 -10.40
CA GLU A 325 -4.56 24.03 -11.71
C GLU A 325 -5.57 22.86 -11.65
N PHE A 326 -5.18 21.73 -11.05
CA PHE A 326 -6.08 20.60 -10.77
C PHE A 326 -7.33 21.06 -10.02
N PHE A 327 -7.18 21.79 -8.90
CA PHE A 327 -8.32 22.27 -8.15
C PHE A 327 -9.17 23.25 -8.96
N SER A 328 -8.56 24.21 -9.65
CA SER A 328 -9.29 25.15 -10.53
C SER A 328 -10.15 24.40 -11.55
N GLN A 329 -9.58 23.35 -12.15
CA GLN A 329 -10.29 22.52 -13.12
C GLN A 329 -11.41 21.69 -12.49
N VAL A 330 -11.26 21.23 -11.23
CA VAL A 330 -12.35 20.59 -10.46
C VAL A 330 -13.49 21.56 -10.14
N PHE A 331 -13.20 22.82 -9.80
CA PHE A 331 -14.24 23.84 -9.54
C PHE A 331 -15.02 24.19 -10.82
N GLU A 332 -14.34 24.37 -11.95
CA GLU A 332 -14.98 24.54 -13.26
C GLU A 332 -15.77 23.28 -13.65
N TYR A 333 -15.22 22.10 -13.40
CA TYR A 333 -15.88 20.83 -13.71
C TYR A 333 -17.19 20.64 -12.93
N LEU A 334 -17.21 20.98 -11.64
CA LEU A 334 -18.41 20.85 -10.79
C LEU A 334 -19.36 22.07 -10.85
N ASP A 335 -19.12 22.99 -11.80
CA ASP A 335 -19.92 24.22 -12.00
C ASP A 335 -20.04 25.08 -10.73
N LEU A 336 -19.01 25.07 -9.88
CA LEU A 336 -18.96 25.75 -8.58
C LEU A 336 -18.58 27.24 -8.66
N GLY A 337 -18.38 27.76 -9.87
CA GLY A 337 -17.97 29.14 -10.13
C GLY A 337 -16.47 29.40 -9.97
N GLU A 338 -16.04 30.64 -10.21
CA GLU A 338 -14.65 31.06 -10.02
C GLU A 338 -14.33 31.17 -8.52
N ILE A 339 -13.40 30.34 -8.04
CA ILE A 339 -12.79 30.49 -6.72
C ILE A 339 -11.52 31.31 -6.83
N ASN A 340 -11.36 32.28 -5.92
CA ASN A 340 -10.09 32.96 -5.70
C ASN A 340 -9.09 31.91 -5.18
N LEU A 341 -8.11 31.50 -5.99
CA LEU A 341 -7.09 30.49 -5.68
C LEU A 341 -6.50 30.59 -4.25
N ASN A 342 -6.34 31.82 -3.73
CA ASN A 342 -5.85 32.06 -2.36
C ASN A 342 -6.77 31.49 -1.25
N SER A 343 -8.02 31.10 -1.55
CA SER A 343 -8.96 30.47 -0.61
C SER A 343 -9.04 28.94 -0.74
N LEU A 344 -8.32 28.29 -1.66
CA LEU A 344 -8.16 26.82 -1.69
C LEU A 344 -7.42 26.26 -0.46
N ILE A 345 -6.69 27.14 0.22
CA ILE A 345 -6.06 26.90 1.53
C ILE A 345 -7.12 26.65 2.61
N SER A 346 -8.35 27.17 2.45
CA SER A 346 -9.44 26.97 3.41
C SER A 346 -10.01 25.54 3.38
N LEU A 347 -10.45 25.07 4.55
CA LEU A 347 -11.22 23.82 4.65
C LEU A 347 -12.57 23.93 3.93
N ASP A 348 -13.14 25.14 3.87
CA ASP A 348 -14.46 25.43 3.30
C ASP A 348 -14.52 25.12 1.79
N ALA A 349 -13.45 25.43 1.03
CA ALA A 349 -13.39 25.11 -0.40
C ALA A 349 -13.41 23.59 -0.66
N LYS A 350 -12.72 22.80 0.17
CA LYS A 350 -12.67 21.33 0.05
C LYS A 350 -14.00 20.70 0.48
N ALA A 351 -14.61 21.24 1.54
CA ALA A 351 -15.95 20.86 1.96
C ALA A 351 -17.01 21.21 0.90
N ALA A 352 -16.83 22.30 0.14
CA ALA A 352 -17.70 22.66 -0.98
C ALA A 352 -17.58 21.66 -2.15
N ILE A 353 -16.37 21.21 -2.51
CA ILE A 353 -16.19 20.12 -3.51
C ILE A 353 -16.93 18.87 -3.06
N ILE A 354 -16.62 18.35 -1.87
CA ILE A 354 -17.22 17.10 -1.38
C ILE A 354 -18.74 17.24 -1.24
N GLY A 355 -19.21 18.38 -0.75
CA GLY A 355 -20.62 18.70 -0.59
C GLY A 355 -21.40 18.85 -1.90
N SER A 356 -20.74 19.11 -3.04
CA SER A 356 -21.37 19.22 -4.36
C SER A 356 -21.42 17.91 -5.14
N LEU A 357 -20.78 16.84 -4.66
CA LEU A 357 -20.85 15.49 -5.22
C LEU A 357 -22.22 14.84 -4.97
N LYS A 358 -23.27 15.39 -5.58
CA LYS A 358 -24.67 14.92 -5.45
C LYS A 358 -24.99 13.66 -6.26
N GLY A 359 -24.10 13.27 -7.18
CA GLY A 359 -24.17 12.06 -7.98
C GLY A 359 -22.93 11.19 -7.82
N ARG A 360 -22.84 10.16 -8.65
CA ARG A 360 -21.77 9.16 -8.66
C ARG A 360 -20.69 9.54 -9.67
N TYR A 361 -19.86 10.51 -9.32
CA TYR A 361 -18.75 10.97 -10.16
C TYR A 361 -17.55 10.02 -10.09
N LEU A 362 -16.80 9.92 -11.18
CA LEU A 362 -15.54 9.18 -11.22
C LEU A 362 -14.37 10.16 -11.45
N PHE A 363 -13.51 10.28 -10.45
CA PHE A 363 -12.23 10.98 -10.55
C PHE A 363 -11.14 9.97 -10.91
N ILE A 364 -10.27 10.31 -11.85
CA ILE A 364 -9.09 9.53 -12.20
C ILE A 364 -7.88 10.45 -12.11
N LEU A 365 -7.01 10.19 -11.14
CA LEU A 365 -5.78 10.94 -10.89
C LEU A 365 -4.60 10.08 -11.34
N ASP A 366 -4.17 10.29 -12.58
CA ASP A 366 -3.11 9.51 -13.22
C ASP A 366 -1.73 10.13 -12.92
N GLY A 367 -0.76 9.32 -12.51
CA GLY A 367 0.62 9.76 -12.29
C GLY A 367 0.87 10.60 -11.03
N ILE A 368 0.15 10.37 -9.93
CA ILE A 368 0.26 11.19 -8.71
C ILE A 368 1.67 11.13 -8.08
N GLU A 369 2.53 10.20 -8.51
CA GLU A 369 3.92 10.08 -8.06
C GLU A 369 4.70 11.41 -8.15
N VAL A 370 4.44 12.25 -9.17
CA VAL A 370 5.16 13.52 -9.36
C VAL A 370 4.89 14.56 -8.26
N VAL A 371 3.80 14.38 -7.49
CA VAL A 371 3.48 15.18 -6.30
C VAL A 371 3.65 14.41 -4.99
N GLN A 372 4.22 13.20 -5.03
CA GLN A 372 4.65 12.43 -3.84
C GLN A 372 6.16 12.52 -3.60
N HIS A 373 6.56 12.32 -2.35
CA HIS A 373 7.96 12.10 -1.99
C HIS A 373 8.47 10.78 -2.61
N GLN A 374 9.52 10.86 -3.42
CA GLN A 374 10.06 9.72 -4.17
C GLN A 374 11.14 8.91 -3.43
N SER A 375 11.56 9.35 -2.24
CA SER A 375 12.57 8.64 -1.42
C SER A 375 12.56 9.13 0.04
N GLY A 376 13.29 8.41 0.89
CA GLY A 376 13.44 8.74 2.31
C GLY A 376 12.23 8.37 3.18
N ASP A 377 12.22 8.87 4.41
CA ASP A 377 11.20 8.52 5.43
C ASP A 377 9.77 8.93 5.03
N ASP A 378 9.66 9.99 4.22
CA ASP A 378 8.40 10.53 3.72
C ASP A 378 7.94 9.85 2.42
N TYR A 379 8.69 8.88 1.86
CA TYR A 379 8.34 8.18 0.61
C TYR A 379 6.86 7.78 0.55
N GLY A 380 6.19 8.08 -0.57
CA GLY A 380 4.76 7.81 -0.76
C GLY A 380 3.80 8.77 -0.06
N LEU A 381 4.26 9.71 0.77
CA LEU A 381 3.46 10.84 1.21
C LEU A 381 3.36 11.91 0.12
N LEU A 382 2.23 12.60 0.07
CA LEU A 382 1.98 13.75 -0.80
C LEU A 382 2.73 14.98 -0.29
N THR A 383 3.44 15.63 -1.19
CA THR A 383 4.19 16.87 -0.92
C THR A 383 3.27 18.09 -0.72
N ASN A 384 2.09 18.06 -1.34
CA ASN A 384 1.08 19.11 -1.24
C ASN A 384 -0.01 18.76 -0.20
N LYS A 385 -0.20 19.65 0.78
CA LYS A 385 -1.11 19.43 1.93
C LYS A 385 -2.57 19.57 1.54
N GLU A 386 -2.86 20.37 0.52
CA GLU A 386 -4.20 20.66 0.04
C GLU A 386 -4.78 19.45 -0.69
N LEU A 387 -3.97 18.79 -1.54
CA LEU A 387 -4.28 17.52 -2.19
C LEU A 387 -4.41 16.37 -1.18
N CYS A 388 -3.47 16.25 -0.23
CA CYS A 388 -3.58 15.29 0.88
C CYS A 388 -4.91 15.50 1.65
N SER A 389 -5.19 16.74 2.05
CA SER A 389 -6.44 17.10 2.74
C SER A 389 -7.68 16.82 1.91
N PHE A 390 -7.65 17.01 0.59
CA PHE A 390 -8.76 16.68 -0.30
C PHE A 390 -9.00 15.17 -0.39
N LEU A 391 -7.97 14.37 -0.68
CA LEU A 391 -8.10 12.91 -0.76
C LEU A 391 -8.52 12.30 0.59
N ARG A 392 -8.01 12.83 1.70
CA ARG A 392 -8.42 12.43 3.05
C ARG A 392 -9.87 12.81 3.38
N SER A 393 -10.42 13.86 2.78
CA SER A 393 -11.85 14.20 2.88
C SER A 393 -12.71 13.35 1.95
N PHE A 394 -12.23 13.02 0.75
CA PHE A 394 -12.88 12.10 -0.18
C PHE A 394 -12.95 10.66 0.42
N ALA A 395 -11.90 10.22 1.11
CA ALA A 395 -11.90 8.95 1.84
C ALA A 395 -12.87 8.93 3.05
N GLN A 396 -13.29 10.10 3.58
CA GLN A 396 -14.30 10.15 4.66
C GLN A 396 -15.72 9.87 4.15
N GLY A 397 -15.97 9.95 2.85
CA GLY A 397 -17.27 9.65 2.25
C GLY A 397 -18.33 10.73 2.46
N ASN A 398 -19.59 10.30 2.60
CA ASN A 398 -20.82 11.12 2.51
C ASN A 398 -21.16 11.58 1.07
N HIS A 399 -20.60 10.90 0.07
CA HIS A 399 -20.91 11.01 -1.36
C HIS A 399 -20.97 9.61 -1.97
N GLN A 400 -21.33 9.50 -3.25
CA GLN A 400 -21.29 8.23 -4.01
C GLN A 400 -20.13 8.19 -5.02
N SER A 401 -19.37 9.28 -5.15
CA SER A 401 -18.24 9.38 -6.07
C SER A 401 -17.07 8.47 -5.67
N PHE A 402 -16.32 8.03 -6.68
CA PHE A 402 -15.13 7.19 -6.56
C PHE A 402 -13.91 7.91 -7.14
N CYS A 403 -12.73 7.64 -6.58
CA CYS A 403 -11.44 8.14 -7.06
C CYS A 403 -10.50 6.98 -7.36
N LEU A 404 -10.13 6.83 -8.63
CA LEU A 404 -9.04 5.95 -9.05
C LEU A 404 -7.75 6.75 -9.08
N VAL A 405 -6.71 6.28 -8.41
CA VAL A 405 -5.38 6.91 -8.45
C VAL A 405 -4.37 5.93 -9.05
N THR A 406 -3.48 6.40 -9.92
CA THR A 406 -2.31 5.61 -10.33
C THR A 406 -1.04 6.20 -9.72
N SER A 407 -0.14 5.33 -9.23
CA SER A 407 1.16 5.77 -8.70
C SER A 407 2.29 4.75 -8.85
N ARG A 408 3.54 5.21 -8.76
CA ARG A 408 4.72 4.40 -8.44
C ARG A 408 4.93 4.15 -6.95
N ALA A 409 4.28 4.92 -6.08
CA ALA A 409 4.44 4.84 -4.63
C ALA A 409 3.09 4.66 -3.93
N PRO A 410 3.00 3.83 -2.87
CA PRO A 410 1.76 3.65 -2.11
C PRO A 410 1.28 5.00 -1.54
N LEU A 411 -0.04 5.20 -1.46
CA LEU A 411 -0.59 6.46 -0.93
C LEU A 411 -0.64 6.41 0.60
N LEU A 412 0.52 6.63 1.22
CA LEU A 412 0.68 6.47 2.67
C LEU A 412 -0.18 7.47 3.50
N ASP A 413 -0.66 8.55 2.88
CA ASP A 413 -1.64 9.48 3.46
C ASP A 413 -3.04 8.89 3.69
N LEU A 414 -3.35 7.72 3.11
CA LEU A 414 -4.68 7.10 3.14
C LEU A 414 -4.73 5.76 3.88
N LEU A 415 -3.60 5.26 4.41
CA LEU A 415 -3.56 3.94 5.08
C LEU A 415 -4.48 3.86 6.31
N ASP A 416 -4.80 4.98 6.96
CA ASP A 416 -5.70 5.06 8.11
C ASP A 416 -7.20 5.13 7.72
N TYR A 417 -7.56 4.80 6.48
CA TYR A 417 -8.94 4.71 6.00
C TYR A 417 -9.25 3.34 5.39
N THR A 418 -10.27 2.64 5.93
CA THR A 418 -10.77 1.36 5.38
C THR A 418 -11.45 1.53 4.02
N THR A 419 -11.89 2.76 3.71
CA THR A 419 -12.49 3.19 2.45
C THR A 419 -11.48 3.43 1.32
N TYR A 420 -10.18 3.31 1.63
CA TYR A 420 -9.08 3.26 0.66
C TYR A 420 -8.54 1.83 0.58
N THR A 421 -8.29 1.36 -0.64
CA THR A 421 -7.54 0.12 -0.89
C THR A 421 -6.58 0.30 -2.06
N GLU A 422 -5.56 -0.54 -2.16
CA GLU A 422 -4.61 -0.56 -3.27
C GLU A 422 -4.50 -1.94 -3.91
N ARG A 423 -4.08 -1.96 -5.19
CA ARG A 423 -3.74 -3.17 -5.94
C ARG A 423 -2.39 -2.97 -6.64
N GLU A 424 -1.46 -3.88 -6.39
CA GLU A 424 -0.17 -3.91 -7.07
C GLU A 424 -0.35 -4.38 -8.53
N VAL A 425 0.05 -3.55 -9.50
CA VAL A 425 0.00 -3.82 -10.95
C VAL A 425 1.27 -4.57 -11.37
N ASN A 426 1.43 -5.77 -10.82
CA ASN A 426 2.56 -6.68 -11.03
C ASN A 426 3.00 -6.84 -12.50
N PRO A 427 4.22 -7.32 -12.80
CA PRO A 427 4.58 -7.72 -14.17
C PRO A 427 3.63 -8.76 -14.78
N LEU A 428 3.61 -8.87 -16.11
CA LEU A 428 2.79 -9.89 -16.79
C LEU A 428 3.35 -11.29 -16.53
N THR A 429 2.47 -12.27 -16.37
CA THR A 429 2.87 -13.68 -16.31
C THR A 429 3.56 -14.11 -17.61
N ILE A 430 4.30 -15.22 -17.54
CA ILE A 430 4.98 -15.81 -18.70
C ILE A 430 4.01 -16.06 -19.88
N GLN A 431 2.76 -16.43 -19.59
CA GLN A 431 1.73 -16.69 -20.59
C GLN A 431 1.17 -15.39 -21.19
N GLU A 432 0.80 -14.42 -20.36
CA GLU A 432 0.32 -13.11 -20.81
C GLU A 432 1.40 -12.38 -21.64
N GLY A 433 2.64 -12.32 -21.14
CA GLY A 433 3.75 -11.69 -21.85
C GLY A 433 4.05 -12.35 -23.19
N SER A 434 3.93 -13.67 -23.29
CA SER A 434 4.12 -14.39 -24.55
C SER A 434 3.00 -14.10 -25.54
N SER A 435 1.75 -14.03 -25.07
CA SER A 435 0.60 -13.62 -25.87
C SER A 435 0.73 -12.17 -26.35
N LEU A 436 1.21 -11.26 -25.49
CA LEU A 436 1.47 -9.86 -25.84
C LEU A 436 2.50 -9.77 -26.98
N LEU A 437 3.64 -10.46 -26.88
CA LEU A 437 4.64 -10.50 -27.94
C LEU A 437 4.06 -11.03 -29.27
N GLN A 438 3.23 -12.09 -29.22
CA GLN A 438 2.59 -12.64 -30.42
C GLN A 438 1.60 -11.67 -31.07
N GLN A 439 0.73 -11.04 -30.27
CA GLN A 439 -0.27 -10.08 -30.76
C GLN A 439 0.38 -8.80 -31.30
N LEU A 440 1.52 -8.39 -30.73
CA LEU A 440 2.35 -7.33 -31.27
C LEU A 440 3.13 -7.75 -32.53
N GLY A 441 3.05 -9.01 -32.98
CA GLY A 441 3.60 -9.47 -34.27
C GLY A 441 4.95 -10.18 -34.21
N VAL A 442 5.49 -10.46 -33.02
CA VAL A 442 6.75 -11.20 -32.85
C VAL A 442 6.55 -12.67 -33.24
N LYS A 443 7.45 -13.17 -34.09
CA LYS A 443 7.43 -14.49 -34.71
C LYS A 443 8.44 -15.40 -34.02
N GLY A 444 7.95 -16.47 -33.40
CA GLY A 444 8.76 -17.43 -32.67
C GLY A 444 7.96 -18.67 -32.29
N THR A 445 8.64 -19.66 -31.71
CA THR A 445 7.96 -20.73 -30.96
C THR A 445 7.52 -20.20 -29.60
N ASN A 446 6.46 -20.77 -29.01
CA ASN A 446 6.00 -20.37 -27.67
C ASN A 446 7.16 -20.41 -26.66
N ALA A 447 7.93 -21.51 -26.62
CA ALA A 447 9.08 -21.65 -25.72
C ALA A 447 10.14 -20.54 -25.88
N ALA A 448 10.36 -20.02 -27.09
CA ALA A 448 11.30 -18.92 -27.31
C ALA A 448 10.75 -17.57 -26.83
N LEU A 449 9.43 -17.35 -26.96
CA LEU A 449 8.75 -16.16 -26.47
C LEU A 449 8.65 -16.17 -24.94
N GLU A 450 8.30 -17.31 -24.34
CA GLU A 450 8.32 -17.53 -22.90
C GLU A 450 9.70 -17.31 -22.29
N GLN A 451 10.77 -17.66 -23.03
CA GLN A 451 12.13 -17.39 -22.58
C GLN A 451 12.44 -15.90 -22.57
N VAL A 452 12.04 -15.15 -23.62
CA VAL A 452 12.14 -13.67 -23.60
C VAL A 452 11.36 -13.08 -22.42
N VAL A 453 10.17 -13.58 -22.10
CA VAL A 453 9.41 -13.06 -20.95
C VAL A 453 10.12 -13.32 -19.62
N LYS A 454 10.77 -14.49 -19.45
CA LYS A 454 11.58 -14.81 -18.26
C LYS A 454 12.82 -13.93 -18.17
N ASP A 455 13.58 -13.82 -19.26
CA ASP A 455 14.85 -13.08 -19.31
C ASP A 455 14.64 -11.57 -19.08
N TRP A 456 13.48 -11.04 -19.48
CA TRP A 456 13.15 -9.62 -19.42
C TRP A 456 12.08 -9.26 -18.34
N GLY A 457 11.72 -10.21 -17.47
CA GLY A 457 10.93 -9.95 -16.26
C GLY A 457 9.44 -9.62 -16.44
N GLY A 458 8.84 -9.85 -17.61
CA GLY A 458 7.40 -9.67 -17.81
C GLY A 458 6.85 -8.23 -17.85
N TYR A 459 7.69 -7.20 -17.73
CA TYR A 459 7.23 -5.81 -17.73
C TYR A 459 6.59 -5.42 -19.08
N ALA A 460 5.34 -4.94 -19.04
CA ALA A 460 4.53 -4.70 -20.25
C ALA A 460 5.18 -3.70 -21.23
N LEU A 461 5.76 -2.60 -20.72
CA LEU A 461 6.53 -1.64 -21.53
C LEU A 461 7.76 -2.29 -22.17
N MET A 462 8.54 -3.07 -21.42
CA MET A 462 9.74 -3.76 -21.93
C MET A 462 9.39 -4.71 -23.08
N LEU A 463 8.39 -5.57 -22.88
CA LEU A 463 7.93 -6.50 -23.93
C LEU A 463 7.41 -5.75 -25.16
N SER A 464 6.77 -4.59 -24.97
CA SER A 464 6.28 -3.74 -26.07
C SER A 464 7.43 -3.08 -26.86
N LEU A 465 8.46 -2.58 -26.18
CA LEU A 465 9.66 -2.02 -26.80
C LEU A 465 10.46 -3.11 -27.55
N ILE A 466 10.61 -4.30 -26.95
CA ILE A 466 11.20 -5.48 -27.59
C ILE A 466 10.43 -5.82 -28.87
N ALA A 467 9.10 -5.91 -28.82
CA ALA A 467 8.29 -6.22 -29.99
C ALA A 467 8.45 -5.15 -31.10
N ALA A 468 8.44 -3.87 -30.74
CA ALA A 468 8.67 -2.77 -31.69
C ALA A 468 10.05 -2.85 -32.37
N TYR A 469 11.11 -3.12 -31.59
CA TYR A 469 12.46 -3.34 -32.11
C TYR A 469 12.54 -4.55 -33.04
N LEU A 470 11.97 -5.69 -32.63
CA LEU A 470 11.99 -6.93 -33.43
C LEU A 470 11.19 -6.78 -34.72
N ASN A 471 10.05 -6.06 -34.69
CA ASN A 471 9.22 -5.82 -35.88
C ASN A 471 9.93 -4.99 -36.94
N LYS A 472 10.66 -3.92 -36.55
CA LYS A 472 11.57 -3.19 -37.46
C LYS A 472 12.59 -4.13 -38.13
N ARG A 473 12.88 -5.28 -37.52
CA ARG A 473 13.87 -6.29 -37.93
C ARG A 473 13.26 -7.59 -38.50
N GLY A 474 11.98 -7.56 -38.90
CA GLY A 474 11.25 -8.67 -39.54
C GLY A 474 10.41 -9.56 -38.60
N GLY A 475 10.45 -9.28 -37.30
CA GLY A 475 9.67 -9.91 -36.23
C GLY A 475 10.28 -11.17 -35.62
N ALA A 476 11.41 -11.70 -36.12
CA ALA A 476 11.95 -12.97 -35.66
C ALA A 476 12.53 -12.89 -34.23
N VAL A 477 11.97 -13.65 -33.28
CA VAL A 477 12.33 -13.64 -31.85
C VAL A 477 13.83 -13.90 -31.60
N GLN A 478 14.49 -14.69 -32.46
CA GLN A 478 15.91 -15.02 -32.33
C GLN A 478 16.83 -13.80 -32.48
N ARG A 479 16.31 -12.67 -32.97
CA ARG A 479 17.04 -11.39 -33.05
C ARG A 479 17.11 -10.66 -31.71
N ILE A 480 16.45 -11.15 -30.65
CA ILE A 480 16.57 -10.57 -29.29
C ILE A 480 18.02 -10.56 -28.80
N ARG A 481 18.84 -11.52 -29.24
CA ARG A 481 20.30 -11.59 -28.99
C ARG A 481 21.12 -10.43 -29.56
N GLU A 482 20.51 -9.55 -30.37
CA GLU A 482 21.11 -8.32 -30.87
C GLU A 482 21.04 -7.19 -29.82
N ILE A 483 20.25 -7.37 -28.76
CA ILE A 483 20.22 -6.55 -27.55
C ILE A 483 20.93 -7.33 -26.43
N PRO A 484 21.80 -6.72 -25.62
CA PRO A 484 22.33 -7.35 -24.41
C PRO A 484 21.19 -7.82 -23.49
N ALA A 485 21.31 -9.03 -22.94
CA ALA A 485 20.41 -9.45 -21.86
C ALA A 485 20.65 -8.58 -20.62
N PRO A 486 19.61 -8.20 -19.88
CA PRO A 486 19.75 -7.30 -18.74
C PRO A 486 20.57 -7.95 -17.62
N ALA A 487 21.39 -7.16 -16.93
CA ALA A 487 22.15 -7.68 -15.79
C ALA A 487 21.24 -7.94 -14.58
N THR A 488 21.64 -8.87 -13.72
CA THR A 488 20.85 -9.30 -12.55
C THR A 488 20.59 -8.18 -11.53
N ASP A 489 21.43 -7.15 -11.53
CA ASP A 489 21.45 -5.98 -10.65
C ASP A 489 21.03 -4.67 -11.36
N GLU A 490 20.75 -4.71 -12.66
CA GLU A 490 20.35 -3.55 -13.48
C GLU A 490 18.89 -3.14 -13.21
N SER A 491 18.64 -1.84 -12.98
CA SER A 491 17.30 -1.33 -12.68
C SER A 491 16.38 -1.36 -13.91
N LEU A 492 15.06 -1.37 -13.69
CA LEU A 492 14.09 -1.37 -14.80
C LEU A 492 14.26 -0.14 -15.72
N GLU A 493 14.63 1.02 -15.17
CA GLU A 493 14.82 2.25 -15.94
C GLU A 493 16.08 2.16 -16.83
N ASP A 494 17.17 1.60 -16.32
CA ASP A 494 18.40 1.34 -17.10
C ASP A 494 18.12 0.35 -18.25
N ARG A 495 17.32 -0.70 -18.00
CA ARG A 495 16.93 -1.69 -19.02
C ARG A 495 16.06 -1.06 -20.13
N VAL A 496 15.12 -0.17 -19.77
CA VAL A 496 14.32 0.59 -20.74
C VAL A 496 15.24 1.49 -21.57
N GLN A 497 16.13 2.22 -20.93
CA GLN A 497 17.09 3.12 -21.58
C GLN A 497 17.98 2.35 -22.57
N THR A 498 18.52 1.19 -22.19
CA THR A 498 19.28 0.31 -23.06
C THR A 498 18.50 -0.06 -24.33
N ILE A 499 17.23 -0.45 -24.23
CA ILE A 499 16.44 -0.78 -25.43
C ILE A 499 16.18 0.46 -26.31
N LEU A 500 15.91 1.62 -25.72
CA LEU A 500 15.73 2.88 -26.46
C LEU A 500 17.02 3.28 -27.18
N GLU A 501 18.18 3.17 -26.54
CA GLU A 501 19.48 3.42 -27.18
C GLU A 501 19.73 2.46 -28.36
N TYR A 502 19.38 1.18 -28.26
CA TYR A 502 19.49 0.25 -29.39
C TYR A 502 18.47 0.53 -30.52
N TYR A 503 17.32 1.13 -30.18
CA TYR A 503 16.28 1.57 -31.13
C TYR A 503 16.68 2.85 -31.89
N ASP A 504 17.37 3.78 -31.22
CA ASP A 504 17.79 5.07 -31.76
C ASP A 504 19.19 5.05 -32.41
N ALA A 505 20.14 4.26 -31.88
CA ALA A 505 21.49 4.13 -32.43
C ALA A 505 21.56 3.29 -33.73
N ASN A 506 20.43 2.71 -34.16
CA ASN A 506 20.30 2.00 -35.44
C ASN A 506 19.10 2.53 -36.27
N PRO A 507 19.08 3.82 -36.65
CA PRO A 507 17.99 4.39 -37.44
C PRO A 507 18.24 4.17 -38.93
N MET A 508 17.56 3.18 -39.52
CA MET A 508 17.47 2.86 -40.97
C MET A 508 18.79 2.87 -41.77
#